data_AF-A0A970NX69-F1
#
_entry.id   AF-A0A970NX69-F1
#
_cell.length_a   1.000
_cell.length_b   1.000
_cell.length_c   1.000
_cell.angle_alpha   90.00
_cell.angle_beta   90.00
_cell.angle_gamma   90.00
#
_symmetry.space_group_name_H-M   'P 1'
#
loop_
_entity.id
_entity.type
_entity.pdbx_description
1 polymer ?
#
loop_
_entity_poly.entity_id
_entity_poly.type
_entity_poly.pdbx_seq_one_letter_code
_entity_poly.pdbx_strand_id
1 'polypeptide(L)'
;MFRKLVHRIKSFKLSLRAKLTLSLCAIAVALLVSCVISILEYSRMSDYVSELIAEDIKRINLARQLGEASNAYNLDILAVVGEESIGRLPHFDQQAFINHCDSLKMSLTSIGARQLADSVVYSYSAYMLTSLELRNVLLSDFIDTRSWYFQRLQPRFNRLASDIEALNNAVYQDLKQNSETFQQGFYRSIIPGMVAVGVGLLLILMLLFFLLVYYVNPLYKMLSGLDHYRAYNKKYNYDFEGDDQLKELNAGIRQLVGENQQLQKRLSDLRDKQSANKTNSGT
;
A
#
# COMPACT_ATOMS: atom_id res chain seq x y z
N MET A 1 -25.87 -37.27 -8.87
CA MET A 1 -26.06 -35.95 -9.54
C MET A 1 -24.77 -35.40 -10.16
N PHE A 2 -23.63 -35.46 -9.46
CA PHE A 2 -22.31 -35.00 -9.96
C PHE A 2 -21.84 -35.63 -11.29
N ARG A 3 -22.03 -36.93 -11.51
CA ARG A 3 -21.64 -37.60 -12.78
C ARG A 3 -22.35 -37.04 -14.02
N LYS A 4 -23.62 -36.62 -13.91
CA LYS A 4 -24.36 -36.00 -15.02
C LYS A 4 -23.85 -34.58 -15.31
N LEU A 5 -23.42 -33.84 -14.29
CA LEU A 5 -22.84 -32.50 -14.44
C LEU A 5 -21.47 -32.56 -15.13
N VAL A 6 -20.60 -33.48 -14.71
CA VAL A 6 -19.26 -33.70 -15.30
C VAL A 6 -19.37 -34.10 -16.78
N HIS A 7 -20.35 -34.94 -17.13
CA HIS A 7 -20.57 -35.32 -18.53
C HIS A 7 -21.07 -34.15 -19.39
N ARG A 8 -21.92 -33.28 -18.82
CA ARG A 8 -22.43 -32.08 -19.50
C ARG A 8 -21.35 -31.01 -19.72
N ILE A 9 -20.36 -30.93 -18.83
CA ILE A 9 -19.18 -30.05 -18.98
C ILE A 9 -18.23 -30.58 -20.06
N LYS A 10 -18.04 -31.91 -20.16
CA LYS A 10 -17.16 -32.54 -21.18
C LYS A 10 -17.66 -32.39 -22.62
N SER A 11 -18.96 -32.25 -22.84
CA SER A 11 -19.53 -32.08 -24.18
C SER A 11 -19.66 -30.62 -24.63
N PHE A 12 -19.31 -29.66 -23.77
CA PHE A 12 -19.49 -28.24 -24.05
C PHE A 12 -18.27 -27.69 -24.79
N LYS A 13 -18.33 -27.66 -26.13
CA LYS A 13 -17.31 -27.00 -26.96
C LYS A 13 -17.45 -25.49 -26.83
N LEU A 14 -16.43 -24.82 -26.31
CA LEU A 14 -16.39 -23.37 -26.22
C LEU A 14 -16.04 -22.76 -27.56
N SER A 15 -16.76 -21.70 -27.96
CA SER A 15 -16.38 -20.89 -29.11
C SER A 15 -15.06 -20.16 -28.84
N LEU A 16 -14.31 -19.89 -29.90
CA LEU A 16 -13.13 -19.03 -29.94
C LEU A 16 -13.37 -17.72 -29.18
N ARG A 17 -14.50 -17.06 -29.48
CA ARG A 17 -14.91 -15.82 -28.82
C ARG A 17 -15.07 -16.04 -27.31
N ALA A 18 -15.78 -17.10 -26.90
CA ALA A 18 -15.99 -17.40 -25.48
C ALA A 18 -14.67 -17.69 -24.75
N LYS A 19 -13.75 -18.46 -25.36
CA LYS A 19 -12.42 -18.76 -24.78
C LYS A 19 -11.63 -17.47 -24.52
N LEU A 20 -11.60 -16.57 -25.50
CA LEU A 20 -10.89 -15.29 -25.40
C LEU A 20 -11.55 -14.33 -24.41
N THR A 21 -12.88 -14.19 -24.45
CA THR A 21 -13.58 -13.31 -23.52
C THR A 21 -13.45 -13.82 -22.08
N LEU A 22 -13.44 -15.14 -21.87
CA LEU A 22 -13.34 -15.71 -20.54
C LEU A 22 -11.93 -15.56 -19.98
N SER A 23 -10.87 -15.72 -20.79
CA SER A 23 -9.50 -15.47 -20.35
C SER A 23 -9.25 -13.99 -20.03
N LEU A 24 -9.70 -13.07 -20.90
CA LEU A 24 -9.63 -11.63 -20.65
C LEU A 24 -10.43 -11.22 -19.40
N CYS A 25 -11.65 -11.74 -19.26
CA CYS A 25 -12.50 -11.43 -18.11
C CYS A 25 -11.92 -12.01 -16.82
N ALA A 26 -11.33 -13.21 -16.85
CA ALA A 26 -10.65 -13.79 -15.69
C ALA A 26 -9.48 -12.91 -15.21
N ILE A 27 -8.66 -12.40 -16.13
CA ILE A 27 -7.55 -11.48 -15.81
C ILE A 27 -8.11 -10.15 -15.28
N ALA A 28 -9.13 -9.60 -15.94
CA ALA A 28 -9.74 -8.35 -15.50
C ALA A 28 -10.32 -8.46 -14.07
N VAL A 29 -11.01 -9.57 -13.75
CA VAL A 29 -11.53 -9.83 -12.41
C VAL A 29 -10.40 -10.01 -11.41
N ALA A 30 -9.35 -10.76 -11.74
CA ALA A 30 -8.20 -10.93 -10.85
C ALA A 30 -7.50 -9.59 -10.54
N LEU A 31 -7.30 -8.75 -11.54
CA LEU A 31 -6.72 -7.40 -11.39
C LEU A 31 -7.64 -6.48 -10.58
N LEU A 32 -8.95 -6.55 -10.80
CA LEU A 32 -9.93 -5.73 -10.07
C LEU A 32 -9.94 -6.11 -8.58
N VAL A 33 -10.01 -7.41 -8.27
CA VAL A 33 -9.94 -7.90 -6.89
C VAL A 33 -8.63 -7.47 -6.22
N SER A 34 -7.50 -7.62 -6.92
CA SER A 34 -6.19 -7.14 -6.47
C SER A 34 -6.19 -5.64 -6.16
N CYS A 35 -6.76 -4.83 -7.04
CA CYS A 35 -6.85 -3.39 -6.86
C CYS A 35 -7.69 -3.03 -5.63
N VAL A 36 -8.85 -3.66 -5.46
CA VAL A 36 -9.71 -3.46 -4.29
C VAL A 36 -8.98 -3.84 -3.00
N ILE A 37 -8.31 -4.98 -2.97
CA ILE A 37 -7.53 -5.42 -1.80
C ILE A 37 -6.44 -4.39 -1.48
N SER A 38 -5.71 -3.92 -2.49
CA SER A 38 -4.64 -2.94 -2.31
C SER A 38 -5.17 -1.62 -1.73
N ILE A 39 -6.31 -1.14 -2.21
CA ILE A 39 -6.95 0.09 -1.69
C ILE A 39 -7.37 -0.10 -0.22
N LEU A 40 -7.96 -1.24 0.12
CA LEU A 40 -8.38 -1.54 1.49
C LEU A 40 -7.20 -1.63 2.45
N GLU A 41 -6.10 -2.28 2.03
CA GLU A 41 -4.87 -2.36 2.82
C GLU A 41 -4.24 -0.98 3.01
N TYR A 42 -4.14 -0.19 1.93
CA TYR A 42 -3.62 1.17 1.99
C TYR A 42 -4.46 2.07 2.90
N SER A 43 -5.79 2.02 2.82
CA SER A 43 -6.67 2.83 3.66
C SER A 43 -6.48 2.53 5.14
N ARG A 44 -6.53 1.25 5.54
CA ARG A 44 -6.35 0.84 6.94
C ARG A 44 -5.00 1.30 7.49
N MET A 45 -3.99 1.22 6.66
CA MET A 45 -2.64 1.60 7.01
C MET A 45 -2.49 3.13 7.07
N SER A 46 -3.05 3.88 6.13
CA SER A 46 -3.10 5.34 6.18
C SER A 46 -3.76 5.85 7.48
N ASP A 47 -4.88 5.24 7.88
CA ASP A 47 -5.59 5.62 9.09
C ASP A 47 -4.74 5.35 10.34
N TYR A 48 -4.14 4.15 10.43
CA TYR A 48 -3.22 3.78 11.52
C TYR A 48 -2.03 4.75 11.63
N VAL A 49 -1.49 5.19 10.51
CA VAL A 49 -0.34 6.09 10.44
C VAL A 49 -0.71 7.50 10.87
N SER A 50 -1.86 7.99 10.41
CA SER A 50 -2.39 9.28 10.81
C SER A 50 -2.62 9.34 12.32
N GLU A 51 -3.22 8.30 12.89
CA GLU A 51 -3.48 8.19 14.32
C GLU A 51 -2.18 8.13 15.14
N LEU A 52 -1.21 7.30 14.72
CA LEU A 52 0.09 7.18 15.38
C LEU A 52 0.86 8.52 15.38
N ILE A 53 0.91 9.21 14.23
CA ILE A 53 1.58 10.51 14.12
C ILE A 53 0.86 11.56 14.98
N ALA A 54 -0.47 11.59 14.96
CA ALA A 54 -1.24 12.54 15.76
C ALA A 54 -1.00 12.32 17.26
N GLU A 55 -0.94 11.06 17.71
CA GLU A 55 -0.68 10.73 19.10
C GLU A 55 0.75 11.12 19.52
N ASP A 56 1.75 10.83 18.69
CA ASP A 56 3.14 11.17 18.97
C ASP A 56 3.37 12.70 18.96
N ILE A 57 2.76 13.45 18.04
CA ILE A 57 2.77 14.91 18.04
C ILE A 57 2.15 15.46 19.33
N LYS A 58 1.01 14.90 19.75
CA LYS A 58 0.35 15.29 20.99
C LYS A 58 1.26 15.05 22.20
N ARG A 59 1.92 13.89 22.29
CA ARG A 59 2.87 13.56 23.37
C ARG A 59 4.03 14.56 23.45
N ILE A 60 4.67 14.85 22.31
CA ILE A 60 5.80 15.81 22.23
C ILE A 60 5.35 17.20 22.67
N ASN A 61 4.18 17.64 22.18
CA ASN A 61 3.65 18.96 22.52
C ASN A 61 3.34 19.08 24.02
N LEU A 62 2.72 18.07 24.62
CA LEU A 62 2.46 18.03 26.06
C LEU A 62 3.76 18.06 26.88
N ALA A 63 4.75 17.22 26.53
CA ALA A 63 6.04 17.18 27.21
C ALA A 63 6.77 18.54 27.14
N ARG A 64 6.75 19.17 25.97
CA ARG A 64 7.33 20.51 25.76
C ARG A 64 6.63 21.58 26.59
N GLN A 65 5.31 21.58 26.62
CA GLN A 65 4.53 22.55 27.39
C GLN A 65 4.79 22.47 28.90
N LEU A 66 5.04 21.27 29.45
CA LEU A 66 5.41 21.12 30.86
C LEU A 66 6.74 21.85 31.17
N GLY A 67 7.74 21.70 30.29
CA GLY A 67 9.03 22.39 30.43
C GLY A 67 8.90 23.90 30.26
N GLU A 68 8.19 24.36 29.22
CA GLU A 68 7.97 25.78 28.95
C GLU A 68 7.22 26.48 30.08
N ALA A 69 6.12 25.89 30.57
CA ALA A 69 5.34 26.45 31.67
C ALA A 69 6.15 26.55 32.97
N SER A 70 6.89 25.49 33.32
CA SER A 70 7.72 25.46 34.53
C SER A 70 8.85 26.51 34.45
N ASN A 71 9.50 26.62 33.29
CA ASN A 71 10.58 27.58 33.10
C ASN A 71 10.07 29.03 33.09
N ALA A 72 8.96 29.30 32.40
CA ALA A 72 8.35 30.63 32.38
C ALA A 72 8.01 31.12 33.79
N TYR A 73 7.39 30.26 34.60
CA TYR A 73 7.07 30.60 35.98
C TYR A 73 8.31 30.82 36.85
N ASN A 74 9.34 30.00 36.69
CA ASN A 74 10.59 30.21 37.42
C ASN A 74 11.26 31.55 37.05
N LEU A 75 11.23 31.94 35.77
CA LEU A 75 11.72 33.24 35.31
C LEU A 75 10.89 34.40 35.85
N ASP A 76 9.56 34.26 35.93
CA ASP A 76 8.70 35.27 36.54
C ASP A 76 9.02 35.46 38.04
N ILE A 77 9.27 34.37 38.78
CA ILE A 77 9.74 34.46 40.17
C ILE A 77 11.08 35.19 40.23
N LEU A 78 12.03 34.81 39.37
CA LEU A 78 13.36 35.44 39.34
C LEU A 78 13.28 36.95 39.05
N ALA A 79 12.38 37.37 38.16
CA ALA A 79 12.16 38.78 37.86
C ALA A 79 11.67 39.55 39.10
N VAL A 80 10.70 39.00 39.83
CA VAL A 80 10.19 39.59 41.08
C VAL A 80 11.26 39.66 42.17
N VAL A 81 12.09 38.62 42.29
CA VAL A 81 13.25 38.58 43.20
C VAL A 81 14.30 39.64 42.82
N GLY A 82 14.46 39.92 41.53
CA GLY A 82 15.42 40.91 41.02
C GLY A 82 14.98 42.36 41.19
N GLU A 83 13.68 42.64 41.04
CA GLU A 83 13.10 43.98 41.18
C GLU A 83 12.75 44.37 42.63
N GLU A 84 12.77 43.41 43.56
CA GLU A 84 12.36 43.58 44.97
C GLU A 84 10.97 44.24 45.13
N SER A 85 10.08 44.04 44.15
CA SER A 85 8.79 44.71 44.07
C SER A 85 7.61 43.75 44.23
N ILE A 86 6.59 44.14 45.01
CA ILE A 86 5.38 43.32 45.27
C ILE A 86 4.33 43.50 44.15
N GLY A 87 4.62 44.27 43.10
CA GLY A 87 3.62 44.78 42.15
C GLY A 87 2.77 43.72 41.45
N ARG A 88 3.32 42.50 41.25
CA ARG A 88 2.56 41.35 40.73
C ARG A 88 3.23 40.03 41.12
N LEU A 89 2.57 39.24 41.98
CA LEU A 89 2.99 37.86 42.26
C LEU A 89 2.81 37.00 40.99
N PRO A 90 3.79 36.16 40.62
CA PRO A 90 3.66 35.23 39.51
C PRO A 90 2.49 34.26 39.73
N HIS A 91 1.66 34.06 38.72
CA HIS A 91 0.58 33.08 38.76
C HIS A 91 0.97 31.85 37.93
N PHE A 92 0.75 30.67 38.50
CA PHE A 92 0.95 29.41 37.80
C PHE A 92 -0.39 28.68 37.66
N ASP A 93 -0.71 28.27 36.45
CA ASP A 93 -1.88 27.44 36.21
C ASP A 93 -1.58 25.98 36.60
N GLN A 94 -1.82 25.68 37.88
CA GLN A 94 -1.62 24.34 38.43
C GLN A 94 -2.54 23.31 37.77
N GLN A 95 -3.77 23.71 37.46
CA GLN A 95 -4.75 22.81 36.89
C GLN A 95 -4.36 22.40 35.47
N ALA A 96 -3.94 23.36 34.63
CA ALA A 96 -3.46 23.05 33.29
C ALA A 96 -2.22 22.16 33.32
N PHE A 97 -1.26 22.42 34.21
CA PHE A 97 -0.06 21.61 34.33
C PHE A 97 -0.35 20.15 34.72
N ILE A 98 -1.17 19.94 35.74
CA ILE A 98 -1.57 18.60 36.17
C ILE A 98 -2.36 17.89 35.06
N ASN A 99 -3.30 18.58 34.42
CA ASN A 99 -4.06 18.02 33.30
C ASN A 99 -3.15 17.61 32.13
N HIS A 100 -2.13 18.40 31.80
CA HIS A 100 -1.14 18.06 30.77
C HIS A 100 -0.31 16.85 31.17
N CYS A 101 0.10 16.75 32.43
CA CYS A 101 0.88 15.63 32.94
C CYS A 101 0.05 14.33 32.96
N ASP A 102 -1.20 14.39 33.42
CA ASP A 102 -2.12 13.25 33.41
C ASP A 102 -2.44 12.79 31.99
N SER A 103 -2.73 13.74 31.08
CA SER A 103 -2.97 13.44 29.67
C SER A 103 -1.76 12.77 29.02
N LEU A 104 -0.55 13.27 29.31
CA LEU A 104 0.70 12.68 28.85
C LEU A 104 0.86 11.28 29.43
N LYS A 105 0.73 11.11 30.74
CA LYS A 105 0.84 9.82 31.44
C LYS A 105 -0.11 8.76 30.91
N MET A 106 -1.36 9.12 30.62
CA MET A 106 -2.35 8.20 30.03
C MET A 106 -1.96 7.76 28.62
N SER A 107 -1.35 8.67 27.84
CA SER A 107 -0.90 8.38 26.47
C SER A 107 0.41 7.59 26.41
N LEU A 108 1.19 7.49 27.49
CA LEU A 108 2.45 6.74 27.51
C LEU A 108 2.19 5.23 27.58
N THR A 109 2.87 4.48 26.73
CA THR A 109 2.78 3.01 26.65
C THR A 109 3.79 2.31 27.55
N SER A 110 4.97 2.88 27.76
CA SER A 110 6.03 2.26 28.57
C SER A 110 5.84 2.52 30.07
N ILE A 111 6.02 1.47 30.89
CA ILE A 111 5.95 1.56 32.36
C ILE A 111 7.03 2.54 32.88
N GLY A 112 8.22 2.54 32.28
CA GLY A 112 9.30 3.46 32.61
C GLY A 112 8.92 4.93 32.37
N ALA A 113 8.33 5.26 31.23
CA ALA A 113 7.91 6.65 30.97
C ALA A 113 6.78 7.11 31.90
N ARG A 114 5.87 6.20 32.29
CA ARG A 114 4.85 6.52 33.31
C ARG A 114 5.47 6.84 34.68
N GLN A 115 6.52 6.12 35.08
CA GLN A 115 7.27 6.41 36.31
C GLN A 115 8.02 7.75 36.24
N LEU A 116 8.49 8.14 35.06
CA LEU A 116 9.08 9.46 34.85
C LEU A 116 8.02 10.57 34.97
N ALA A 117 6.81 10.36 34.45
CA ALA A 117 5.70 11.29 34.66
C ALA A 117 5.34 11.41 36.16
N ASP A 118 5.34 10.31 36.92
CA ASP A 118 5.14 10.35 38.37
C ASP A 118 6.25 11.13 39.09
N SER A 119 7.51 10.95 38.66
CA SER A 119 8.64 11.74 39.17
C SER A 119 8.46 13.24 38.90
N VAL A 120 7.98 13.62 37.71
CA VAL A 120 7.66 15.01 37.37
C VAL A 120 6.57 15.60 38.27
N VAL A 121 5.48 14.86 38.52
CA VAL A 121 4.41 15.32 39.44
C VAL A 121 4.95 15.52 40.85
N TYR A 122 5.83 14.61 41.30
CA TYR A 122 6.44 14.70 42.63
C TYR A 122 7.37 15.91 42.76
N SER A 123 8.30 16.12 41.83
CA SER A 123 9.21 17.27 41.86
C SER A 123 8.49 18.59 41.63
N TYR A 124 7.43 18.58 40.81
CA TYR A 124 6.52 19.71 40.65
C TYR A 124 5.87 20.12 41.96
N SER A 125 5.32 19.15 42.70
CA SER A 125 4.67 19.40 43.99
C SER A 125 5.65 20.00 45.00
N ALA A 126 6.89 19.51 45.05
CA ALA A 126 7.94 20.04 45.91
C ALA A 126 8.38 21.45 45.53
N TYR A 127 8.47 21.74 44.23
CA TYR A 127 8.77 23.07 43.70
C TYR A 127 7.65 24.07 44.00
N MET A 128 6.39 23.70 43.72
CA MET A 128 5.23 24.56 43.99
C MET A 128 5.05 24.83 45.49
N LEU A 129 5.26 23.84 46.36
CA LEU A 129 5.21 24.06 47.80
C LEU A 129 6.23 25.10 48.25
N THR A 130 7.43 25.09 47.65
CA THR A 130 8.48 26.07 47.95
C THR A 130 8.12 27.44 47.38
N SER A 131 7.55 27.52 46.18
CA SER A 131 7.18 28.82 45.57
C SER A 131 6.07 29.55 46.33
N LEU A 132 5.20 28.85 47.05
CA LEU A 132 4.21 29.46 47.95
C LEU A 132 4.84 30.30 49.07
N GLU A 133 6.09 30.03 49.45
CA GLU A 133 6.81 30.83 50.45
C GLU A 133 7.17 32.22 49.93
N LEU A 134 7.18 32.45 48.61
CA LEU A 134 7.64 33.69 47.96
C LEU A 134 7.03 34.94 48.58
N ARG A 135 5.71 34.94 48.82
CA ARG A 135 5.01 36.10 49.39
C ARG A 135 5.51 36.44 50.78
N ASN A 136 5.75 35.43 51.62
CA ASN A 136 6.21 35.64 52.99
C ASN A 136 7.68 36.08 53.01
N VAL A 137 8.48 35.59 52.06
CA VAL A 137 9.88 35.98 51.89
C VAL A 137 10.00 37.43 51.44
N LEU A 138 9.20 37.87 50.46
CA LEU A 138 9.21 39.26 49.99
C LEU A 138 8.82 40.29 51.06
N LEU A 139 7.95 39.89 52.00
CA LEU A 139 7.44 40.76 53.08
C LEU A 139 8.30 40.72 54.35
N SER A 140 9.34 39.87 54.38
CA SER A 140 10.12 39.62 55.58
C SER A 140 11.39 40.46 55.61
N ASP A 141 11.51 41.34 56.61
CA ASP A 141 12.72 42.14 56.84
C ASP A 141 13.96 41.31 57.23
N PHE A 142 13.78 40.03 57.60
CA PHE A 142 14.84 39.15 58.07
C PHE A 142 15.36 38.16 57.04
N ILE A 143 14.66 37.97 55.92
CA ILE A 143 15.01 36.92 54.94
C ILE A 143 15.51 37.61 53.67
N ASP A 144 16.75 37.30 53.27
CA ASP A 144 17.25 37.70 51.96
C ASP A 144 16.54 36.89 50.86
N THR A 145 15.64 37.57 50.13
CA THR A 145 14.87 37.01 49.02
C THR A 145 15.75 36.40 47.94
N ARG A 146 16.93 36.99 47.68
CA ARG A 146 17.88 36.45 46.69
C ARG A 146 18.51 35.16 47.19
N SER A 147 18.99 35.15 48.43
CA SER A 147 19.53 33.94 49.06
C SER A 147 18.50 32.81 49.10
N TRP A 148 17.24 33.11 49.46
CA TRP A 148 16.15 32.14 49.42
C TRP A 148 15.93 31.55 48.02
N TYR A 149 15.94 32.39 46.97
CA TYR A 149 15.80 31.91 45.59
C TYR A 149 16.91 30.92 45.22
N PHE A 150 18.18 31.31 45.37
CA PHE A 150 19.32 30.48 44.93
C PHE A 150 19.55 29.24 45.80
N GLN A 151 19.30 29.33 47.11
CA GLN A 151 19.60 28.23 48.04
C GLN A 151 18.42 27.28 48.26
N ARG A 152 17.18 27.75 48.08
CA ARG A 152 15.97 26.97 48.43
C ARG A 152 15.09 26.68 47.23
N LEU A 153 14.75 27.68 46.42
CA LEU A 153 13.84 27.50 45.27
C LEU A 153 14.56 26.87 44.06
N GLN A 154 15.71 27.41 43.66
CA GLN A 154 16.44 26.99 42.47
C GLN A 154 16.83 25.50 42.49
N PRO A 155 17.29 24.91 43.60
CA PRO A 155 17.56 23.47 43.64
C PRO A 155 16.32 22.60 43.40
N ARG A 156 15.14 23.07 43.84
CA ARG A 156 13.85 22.38 43.59
C ARG A 156 13.44 22.50 42.14
N PHE A 157 13.59 23.68 41.56
CA PHE A 157 13.37 23.90 40.13
C PHE A 157 14.31 23.05 39.27
N ASN A 158 15.61 23.01 39.58
CA ASN A 158 16.59 22.21 38.84
C ASN A 158 16.23 20.73 38.84
N ARG A 159 15.67 20.22 39.95
CA ARG A 159 15.18 18.84 40.03
C ARG A 159 13.96 18.62 39.15
N LEU A 160 12.98 19.52 39.19
CA LEU A 160 11.82 19.49 38.29
C LEU A 160 12.24 19.53 36.82
N ALA A 161 13.14 20.45 36.46
CA ALA A 161 13.66 20.58 35.09
C ALA A 161 14.35 19.29 34.63
N SER A 162 15.15 18.67 35.49
CA SER A 162 15.81 17.39 35.20
C SER A 162 14.81 16.24 35.01
N ASP A 163 13.76 16.16 35.84
CA ASP A 163 12.73 15.12 35.70
C ASP A 163 11.90 15.33 34.41
N ILE A 164 11.58 16.59 34.07
CA ILE A 164 10.90 16.93 32.80
C ILE A 164 11.79 16.57 31.61
N GLU A 165 13.09 16.86 31.66
CA GLU A 165 14.04 16.50 30.61
C GLU A 165 14.14 14.98 30.44
N ALA A 166 14.21 14.23 31.54
CA ALA A 166 14.21 12.77 31.49
C ALA A 166 12.93 12.22 30.84
N LEU A 167 11.76 12.77 31.21
CA LEU A 167 10.48 12.41 30.60
C LEU A 167 10.44 12.76 29.11
N ASN A 168 10.91 13.94 28.73
CA ASN A 168 10.94 14.38 27.33
C ASN A 168 11.85 13.47 26.49
N ASN A 169 13.02 13.11 27.02
CA ASN A 169 13.93 12.15 26.39
C ASN A 169 13.28 10.78 26.18
N ALA A 170 12.50 10.30 27.16
CA ALA A 170 11.74 9.06 27.00
C ALA A 170 10.66 9.17 25.89
N VAL A 171 9.93 10.29 25.83
CA VAL A 171 8.97 10.56 24.74
C VAL A 171 9.65 10.59 23.36
N TYR A 172 10.83 11.20 23.25
CA TYR A 172 11.61 11.19 22.00
C TYR A 172 12.13 9.80 21.62
N GLN A 173 12.53 8.99 22.60
CA GLN A 173 12.94 7.61 22.35
C GLN A 173 11.76 6.75 21.88
N ASP A 174 10.59 6.91 22.51
CA ASP A 174 9.36 6.23 22.09
C ASP A 174 8.97 6.63 20.66
N LEU A 175 9.06 7.93 20.30
CA LEU A 175 8.86 8.40 18.91
C LEU A 175 9.82 7.71 17.93
N LYS A 176 11.11 7.60 18.29
CA LYS A 176 12.10 6.95 17.43
C LYS A 176 11.74 5.48 17.19
N GLN A 177 11.37 4.77 18.25
CA GLN A 177 10.96 3.37 18.16
C GLN A 177 9.65 3.19 17.38
N ASN A 178 8.68 4.09 17.57
CA ASN A 178 7.42 4.11 16.83
C ASN A 178 7.68 4.37 15.34
N SER A 179 8.62 5.26 15.01
CA SER A 179 9.03 5.56 13.63
C SER A 179 9.66 4.35 12.92
N GLU A 180 10.54 3.60 13.60
CA GLU A 180 11.12 2.35 13.06
C GLU A 180 10.03 1.28 12.85
N THR A 181 9.13 1.14 13.81
CA THR A 181 7.98 0.22 13.71
C THR A 181 7.01 0.64 12.60
N PHE A 182 6.79 1.94 12.44
CA PHE A 182 6.00 2.53 11.37
C PHE A 182 6.58 2.18 10.00
N GLN A 183 7.89 2.34 9.78
CA GLN A 183 8.52 1.96 8.51
C GLN A 183 8.31 0.47 8.20
N GLN A 184 8.54 -0.41 9.18
CA GLN A 184 8.34 -1.85 8.99
C GLN A 184 6.88 -2.22 8.70
N GLY A 185 5.93 -1.60 9.42
CA GLY A 185 4.50 -1.77 9.19
C GLY A 185 4.06 -1.25 7.81
N PHE A 186 4.62 -0.12 7.37
CA PHE A 186 4.39 0.46 6.05
C PHE A 186 4.79 -0.49 4.94
N TYR A 187 6.03 -1.00 4.99
CA TYR A 187 6.52 -1.96 4.00
C TYR A 187 5.67 -3.23 3.96
N ARG A 188 5.33 -3.79 5.14
CA ARG A 188 4.50 -5.00 5.22
C ARG A 188 3.10 -4.82 4.62
N SER A 189 2.53 -3.62 4.72
CA SER A 189 1.21 -3.31 4.19
C SER A 189 1.17 -3.14 2.66
N ILE A 190 2.30 -2.83 2.02
CA ILE A 190 2.35 -2.57 0.56
C ILE A 190 2.74 -3.82 -0.24
N ILE A 191 3.43 -4.76 0.38
CA ILE A 191 3.89 -6.00 -0.28
C ILE A 191 2.77 -6.75 -1.02
N PRO A 192 1.57 -6.98 -0.45
CA PRO A 192 0.54 -7.73 -1.15
C PRO A 192 0.09 -7.04 -2.45
N GLY A 193 -0.01 -5.71 -2.44
CA GLY A 193 -0.33 -4.92 -3.63
C GLY A 193 0.74 -5.04 -4.72
N MET A 194 2.03 -4.92 -4.37
CA MET A 194 3.12 -5.09 -5.35
C MET A 194 3.15 -6.50 -5.94
N VAL A 195 2.98 -7.53 -5.12
CA VAL A 195 2.94 -8.92 -5.58
C VAL A 195 1.79 -9.12 -6.56
N ALA A 196 0.61 -8.57 -6.26
CA ALA A 196 -0.56 -8.74 -7.10
C ALA A 196 -0.43 -8.04 -8.46
N VAL A 197 0.24 -6.87 -8.51
CA VAL A 197 0.63 -6.22 -9.78
C VAL A 197 1.58 -7.12 -10.59
N GLY A 198 2.59 -7.70 -9.93
CA GLY A 198 3.54 -8.60 -10.59
C GLY A 198 2.87 -9.86 -11.18
N VAL A 199 1.98 -10.49 -10.42
CA VAL A 199 1.18 -11.63 -10.90
C VAL A 199 0.28 -11.23 -12.06
N GLY A 200 -0.35 -10.05 -11.99
CA GLY A 200 -1.17 -9.51 -13.07
C GLY A 200 -0.40 -9.35 -14.38
N LEU A 201 0.81 -8.80 -14.32
CA LEU A 201 1.68 -8.63 -15.48
C LEU A 201 2.10 -9.98 -16.08
N LEU A 202 2.42 -10.96 -15.22
CA LEU A 202 2.75 -12.32 -15.65
C LEU A 202 1.56 -12.98 -16.37
N LEU A 203 0.34 -12.85 -15.84
CA LEU A 203 -0.86 -13.37 -16.49
C LEU A 203 -1.12 -12.76 -17.87
N ILE A 204 -0.87 -11.46 -18.03
CA ILE A 204 -0.97 -10.78 -19.33
C ILE A 204 0.06 -11.33 -20.32
N LEU A 205 1.31 -11.50 -19.90
CA LEU A 205 2.36 -12.12 -20.73
C LEU A 205 1.98 -13.55 -21.14
N MET A 206 1.46 -14.33 -20.19
CA MET A 206 1.00 -15.69 -20.47
C MET A 206 -0.15 -15.69 -21.48
N LEU A 207 -1.14 -14.81 -21.33
CA LEU A 207 -2.24 -14.66 -22.29
C LEU A 207 -1.72 -14.29 -23.69
N LEU A 208 -0.77 -13.37 -23.78
CA LEU A 208 -0.15 -12.97 -25.04
C LEU A 208 0.54 -14.15 -25.72
N PHE A 209 1.29 -14.95 -24.96
CA PHE A 209 1.92 -16.17 -25.45
C PHE A 209 0.87 -17.17 -25.99
N PHE A 210 -0.20 -17.41 -25.23
CA PHE A 210 -1.31 -18.28 -25.68
C PHE A 210 -1.95 -17.76 -26.96
N LEU A 211 -2.17 -16.44 -27.06
CA LEU A 211 -2.72 -15.80 -28.26
C LEU A 211 -1.85 -16.04 -29.49
N LEU A 212 -0.53 -15.82 -29.36
CA LEU A 212 0.44 -16.00 -30.42
C LEU A 212 0.49 -17.46 -30.91
N VAL A 213 0.63 -18.40 -29.99
CA VAL A 213 0.85 -19.81 -30.32
C VAL A 213 -0.40 -20.50 -30.85
N TYR A 214 -1.57 -20.25 -30.24
CA TYR A 214 -2.78 -21.02 -30.54
C TYR A 214 -3.74 -20.35 -31.52
N TYR A 215 -3.60 -19.04 -31.79
CA TYR A 215 -4.48 -18.34 -32.72
C TYR A 215 -3.73 -17.65 -33.85
N VAL A 216 -2.73 -16.81 -33.54
CA VAL A 216 -2.00 -16.03 -34.56
C VAL A 216 -1.15 -16.91 -35.46
N ASN A 217 -0.31 -17.78 -34.89
CA ASN A 217 0.56 -18.66 -35.66
C ASN A 217 -0.21 -19.63 -36.57
N PRO A 218 -1.29 -20.29 -36.10
CA PRO A 218 -2.14 -21.11 -36.96
C PRO A 218 -2.77 -20.33 -38.11
N LEU A 219 -3.24 -19.09 -37.88
CA LEU A 219 -3.76 -18.24 -38.95
C LEU A 219 -2.71 -17.96 -40.03
N TYR A 220 -1.47 -17.62 -39.65
CA TYR A 220 -0.37 -17.44 -40.61
C TYR A 220 -0.05 -18.72 -41.37
N LYS A 221 -0.08 -19.88 -40.71
CA LYS A 221 0.12 -21.18 -41.38
C LYS A 221 -0.99 -21.50 -42.38
N MET A 222 -2.25 -21.21 -42.02
CA MET A 222 -3.40 -21.36 -42.94
C MET A 222 -3.26 -20.44 -44.15
N LEU A 223 -2.91 -19.17 -43.94
CA LEU A 223 -2.71 -18.18 -45.00
C LEU A 223 -1.58 -18.61 -45.95
N SER A 224 -0.42 -18.96 -45.40
CA SER A 224 0.72 -19.44 -46.20
C SER A 224 0.35 -20.71 -46.98
N GLY A 225 -0.39 -21.65 -46.38
CA GLY A 225 -0.88 -22.84 -47.08
C GLY A 225 -1.78 -22.50 -48.28
N LEU A 226 -2.62 -21.46 -48.15
CA LEU A 226 -3.49 -20.97 -49.22
C LEU A 226 -2.69 -20.25 -50.33
N ASP A 227 -1.69 -19.45 -49.96
CA ASP A 227 -0.83 -18.76 -50.93
C ASP A 227 -0.02 -19.75 -51.77
N HIS A 228 0.51 -20.82 -51.15
CA HIS A 228 1.19 -21.88 -51.88
C HIS A 228 0.28 -22.63 -52.85
N TYR A 229 -1.00 -22.81 -52.48
CA TYR A 229 -1.99 -23.38 -53.38
C TYR A 229 -2.26 -22.44 -54.57
N ARG A 230 -2.48 -21.14 -54.33
CA ARG A 230 -2.76 -20.17 -55.39
C ARG A 230 -1.60 -19.96 -56.35
N ALA A 231 -0.37 -19.84 -55.84
CA ALA A 231 0.80 -19.52 -56.64
C ALA A 231 1.39 -20.72 -57.39
N TYR A 232 1.33 -21.93 -56.80
CA TYR A 232 2.05 -23.10 -57.31
C TYR A 232 1.15 -24.34 -57.51
N ASN A 233 -0.16 -24.20 -57.36
CA ASN A 233 -1.13 -25.30 -57.39
C ASN A 233 -0.78 -26.47 -56.44
N LYS A 234 -0.07 -26.18 -55.34
CA LYS A 234 0.35 -27.18 -54.35
C LYS A 234 -0.82 -27.60 -53.47
N LYS A 235 -0.82 -28.86 -53.00
CA LYS A 235 -1.83 -29.36 -52.06
C LYS A 235 -1.75 -28.61 -50.72
N TYR A 236 -2.91 -28.22 -50.19
CA TYR A 236 -3.03 -27.66 -48.86
C TYR A 236 -2.77 -28.73 -47.79
N ASN A 237 -1.70 -28.59 -47.01
CA ASN A 237 -1.24 -29.61 -46.06
C ASN A 237 -1.22 -29.17 -44.59
N TYR A 238 -1.86 -28.05 -44.24
CA TYR A 238 -1.90 -27.63 -42.85
C TYR A 238 -3.03 -28.35 -42.10
N ASP A 239 -2.69 -28.96 -40.97
CA ASP A 239 -3.65 -29.55 -40.04
C ASP A 239 -3.63 -28.79 -38.72
N PHE A 240 -4.81 -28.41 -38.24
CA PHE A 240 -4.98 -27.65 -37.01
C PHE A 240 -5.66 -28.52 -35.95
N GLU A 241 -4.97 -28.70 -34.82
CA GLU A 241 -5.37 -29.63 -33.75
C GLU A 241 -6.41 -29.07 -32.78
N GLY A 242 -6.83 -27.80 -32.91
CA GLY A 242 -7.80 -27.19 -32.00
C GLY A 242 -9.21 -27.81 -32.08
N ASP A 243 -10.15 -27.27 -31.31
CA ASP A 243 -11.53 -27.78 -31.21
C ASP A 243 -12.60 -26.69 -31.37
N ASP A 244 -12.20 -25.51 -31.87
CA ASP A 244 -13.04 -24.33 -32.06
C ASP A 244 -13.23 -23.97 -33.56
N GLN A 245 -13.81 -22.80 -33.82
CA GLN A 245 -14.07 -22.27 -35.15
C GLN A 245 -12.83 -22.24 -36.05
N LEU A 246 -11.61 -22.15 -35.48
CA LEU A 246 -10.39 -22.15 -36.27
C LEU A 246 -10.16 -23.52 -36.95
N LYS A 247 -10.58 -24.61 -36.30
CA LYS A 247 -10.57 -25.95 -36.91
C LYS A 247 -11.61 -26.10 -38.00
N GLU A 248 -12.82 -25.59 -37.76
CA GLU A 248 -13.88 -25.59 -38.78
C GLU A 248 -13.44 -24.79 -40.01
N LEU A 249 -12.79 -23.64 -39.81
CA LEU A 249 -12.18 -22.84 -40.87
C LEU A 249 -11.10 -23.62 -41.62
N ASN A 250 -10.16 -24.27 -40.90
CA ASN A 250 -9.10 -25.07 -41.52
C ASN A 250 -9.66 -26.22 -42.37
N ALA A 251 -10.68 -26.92 -41.85
CA ALA A 251 -11.36 -28.00 -42.55
C ALA A 251 -12.09 -27.49 -43.80
N GLY A 252 -12.79 -26.35 -43.69
CA GLY A 252 -13.45 -25.69 -44.82
C GLY A 252 -12.46 -25.27 -45.92
N ILE A 253 -11.31 -24.69 -45.55
CA ILE A 253 -10.24 -24.36 -46.51
C ILE A 253 -9.73 -25.63 -47.20
N ARG A 254 -9.43 -26.68 -46.44
CA ARG A 254 -8.92 -27.96 -46.99
C ARG A 254 -9.93 -28.59 -47.94
N GLN A 255 -11.22 -28.58 -47.61
CA GLN A 255 -12.28 -29.09 -48.48
C GLN A 255 -12.38 -28.28 -49.78
N LEU A 256 -12.45 -26.95 -49.69
CA LEU A 256 -12.58 -26.06 -50.85
C LEU A 256 -11.39 -26.19 -51.81
N VAL A 257 -10.17 -26.27 -51.26
CA VAL A 257 -8.95 -26.50 -52.07
C VAL A 257 -9.01 -27.87 -52.74
N GLY A 258 -9.45 -28.91 -52.03
CA GLY A 258 -9.60 -30.25 -52.56
C GLY A 258 -10.61 -30.32 -53.71
N GLU A 259 -11.79 -29.73 -53.55
CA GLU A 259 -12.83 -29.65 -54.58
C GLU A 259 -12.33 -28.89 -55.82
N ASN A 260 -11.69 -27.74 -55.65
CA ASN A 260 -11.12 -26.98 -56.77
C ASN A 260 -10.02 -27.75 -57.52
N GLN A 261 -9.15 -28.48 -56.81
CA GLN A 261 -8.15 -29.33 -57.47
C GLN A 261 -8.78 -30.46 -58.28
N GLN A 262 -9.84 -31.09 -57.77
CA GLN A 262 -10.59 -32.10 -58.52
C GLN A 262 -11.28 -31.49 -59.75
N LEU A 263 -11.85 -30.29 -59.63
CA LEU A 263 -12.45 -29.57 -60.75
C LEU A 263 -11.42 -29.23 -61.82
N GLN A 264 -10.24 -28.70 -61.45
CA GLN A 264 -9.17 -28.42 -62.40
C GLN A 264 -8.71 -29.67 -63.15
N LYS A 265 -8.57 -30.82 -62.45
CA LYS A 265 -8.23 -32.10 -63.08
C LYS A 265 -9.31 -32.58 -64.07
N ARG A 266 -10.59 -32.48 -63.69
CA ARG A 266 -11.69 -32.84 -64.60
C ARG A 266 -11.70 -31.96 -65.85
N LEU A 267 -11.44 -30.66 -65.69
CA LEU A 267 -11.34 -29.72 -66.82
C LEU A 267 -10.15 -30.03 -67.74
N SER A 268 -8.97 -30.39 -67.19
CA SER A 268 -7.84 -30.82 -68.02
C SER A 268 -8.14 -32.12 -68.78
N ASP A 269 -8.70 -33.12 -68.09
CA ASP A 269 -9.03 -34.41 -68.72
C ASP A 269 -10.06 -34.25 -69.86
N LEU A 270 -11.04 -33.36 -69.68
CA LEU A 270 -12.01 -33.02 -70.72
C LEU A 270 -11.36 -32.31 -71.91
N ARG A 271 -10.43 -31.38 -71.66
CA ARG A 271 -9.69 -30.67 -72.70
C ARG A 271 -8.81 -31.63 -73.50
N ASP A 272 -8.13 -32.55 -72.84
CA ASP A 272 -7.25 -33.53 -73.49
C ASP A 272 -8.05 -34.51 -74.35
N LYS A 273 -9.22 -34.97 -73.87
CA LYS A 273 -10.15 -35.78 -74.66
C LYS A 273 -10.66 -35.06 -75.90
N GLN A 274 -11.02 -33.78 -75.79
CA GLN A 274 -11.44 -32.98 -76.94
C GLN A 274 -10.32 -32.76 -77.96
N SER A 275 -9.09 -32.60 -77.48
CA SER A 275 -7.90 -32.45 -78.32
C SER A 275 -7.63 -33.72 -79.11
N ALA A 276 -7.63 -34.89 -78.46
CA ALA A 276 -7.44 -36.19 -79.09
C ALA A 276 -8.54 -36.52 -80.12
N ASN A 277 -9.79 -36.15 -79.84
CA ASN A 277 -10.90 -36.41 -80.76
C ASN A 277 -10.81 -35.55 -82.04
N LYS A 278 -10.27 -34.33 -81.94
CA LYS A 278 -9.97 -33.48 -83.10
C LYS A 278 -8.80 -33.99 -83.95
N THR A 279 -7.81 -34.64 -83.33
CA THR A 279 -6.67 -35.24 -84.04
C THR A 279 -7.08 -36.49 -84.81
N ASN A 280 -8.01 -37.30 -84.27
CA ASN A 280 -8.53 -38.49 -84.95
C ASN A 280 -9.57 -38.20 -86.05
N SER A 281 -10.19 -37.01 -86.08
CA SER A 281 -11.11 -36.62 -87.15
C SER A 281 -10.43 -35.86 -88.31
N GLY A 282 -9.10 -35.73 -88.29
CA GLY A 282 -8.29 -34.98 -89.25
C GLY A 282 -7.42 -35.84 -90.19
N THR A 283 -7.61 -37.17 -90.18
CA THR A 283 -7.06 -38.12 -91.16
C THR A 283 -8.20 -38.75 -91.94
#